data_AF-A0A7J3IEY1-F1
#
_entry.id   AF-A0A7J3IEY1-F1
#
_cell.length_a   1.000
_cell.length_b   1.000
_cell.length_c   1.000
_cell.angle_alpha   90.00
_cell.angle_beta   90.00
_cell.angle_gamma   90.00
#
_symmetry.space_group_name_H-M   'P 1'
#
loop_
_entity.id
_entity.type
_entity.pdbx_description
1 polymer ?
#
loop_
_entity_poly.entity_id
_entity_poly.type
_entity_poly.pdbx_seq_one_letter_code
_entity_poly.pdbx_strand_id
1 'polypeptide(L)'
;PTNIKDGEPGLTHIRLALSRGIHVITPNKGPLVLAFRELMNLAERNECALLYEGAVAGAIPVFSLVRECLQGDKIVRLSGILNGTTNYILSRMFFEEISFEIALKEAQEKGIAERDPSYDIDGIDAACKLVILANALMGREARLNDVRIVGIRGITQEAISLAKRANYAIKLIGTIDRGLEVAPKLVPINHPICVHGTLNAIHIETDLAREITLVGYGAGKETISAILNDLITVLRKRGMSKFSSPKIV
;
A
#
# COMPACT_ATOMS: atom_id res chain seq x y z
N PRO A 1 -6.16 -13.32 -6.90
CA PRO A 1 -5.84 -12.09 -7.67
C PRO A 1 -6.82 -10.96 -7.35
N THR A 2 -6.37 -9.70 -7.40
CA THR A 2 -7.25 -8.55 -7.16
C THR A 2 -8.16 -8.35 -8.36
N ASN A 3 -9.47 -8.41 -8.18
CA ASN A 3 -10.44 -8.11 -9.24
C ASN A 3 -10.76 -6.62 -9.23
N ILE A 4 -10.12 -5.85 -10.12
CA ILE A 4 -10.33 -4.41 -10.27
C ILE A 4 -11.33 -4.05 -11.36
N LYS A 5 -11.96 -5.05 -12.01
CA LYS A 5 -12.95 -4.83 -13.07
C LYS A 5 -14.31 -4.50 -12.46
N ASP A 6 -14.74 -5.32 -11.51
CA ASP A 6 -16.05 -5.18 -10.84
C ASP A 6 -15.97 -5.42 -9.33
N GLY A 7 -14.82 -5.82 -8.78
CA GLY A 7 -14.64 -6.05 -7.35
C GLY A 7 -15.27 -7.35 -6.84
N GLU A 8 -15.87 -8.16 -7.72
CA GLU A 8 -16.62 -9.34 -7.32
C GLU A 8 -15.73 -10.57 -7.06
N PRO A 9 -16.18 -11.51 -6.19
CA PRO A 9 -17.41 -11.46 -5.38
C PRO A 9 -17.26 -10.63 -4.09
N GLY A 10 -16.07 -10.08 -3.84
CA GLY A 10 -15.74 -9.38 -2.61
C GLY A 10 -16.65 -8.17 -2.36
N LEU A 11 -17.00 -7.44 -3.41
CA LEU A 11 -17.84 -6.26 -3.32
C LEU A 11 -19.26 -6.61 -2.83
N THR A 12 -19.88 -7.63 -3.44
CA THR A 12 -21.19 -8.14 -2.99
C THR A 12 -21.14 -8.61 -1.54
N HIS A 13 -20.12 -9.37 -1.14
CA HIS A 13 -20.00 -9.87 0.24
C HIS A 13 -19.88 -8.73 1.26
N ILE A 14 -19.05 -7.73 0.97
CA ILE A 14 -18.85 -6.57 1.85
C ILE A 14 -20.14 -5.77 1.97
N ARG A 15 -20.81 -5.43 0.86
CA ARG A 15 -22.08 -4.71 0.88
C ARG A 15 -23.12 -5.43 1.72
N LEU A 16 -23.29 -6.74 1.52
CA LEU A 16 -24.28 -7.53 2.23
C LEU A 16 -24.02 -7.55 3.75
N ALA A 17 -22.77 -7.71 4.17
CA ALA A 17 -22.41 -7.69 5.58
C ALA A 17 -22.65 -6.32 6.23
N LEU A 18 -22.19 -5.24 5.59
CA LEU A 18 -22.37 -3.88 6.09
C LEU A 18 -23.86 -3.49 6.18
N SER A 19 -24.66 -3.89 5.18
CA SER A 19 -26.12 -3.64 5.17
C SER A 19 -26.87 -4.38 6.28
N ARG A 20 -26.22 -5.34 6.94
CA ARG A 20 -26.74 -6.08 8.10
C ARG A 20 -26.15 -5.59 9.42
N GLY A 21 -25.39 -4.48 9.42
CA GLY A 21 -24.71 -3.96 10.60
C GLY A 21 -23.53 -4.84 11.07
N ILE A 22 -22.98 -5.69 10.21
CA ILE A 22 -21.86 -6.57 10.54
C ILE A 22 -20.56 -5.84 10.20
N HIS A 23 -19.63 -5.74 11.16
CA HIS A 23 -18.30 -5.19 10.89
C HIS A 23 -17.57 -6.07 9.87
N VAL A 24 -16.83 -5.43 8.97
CA VAL A 24 -16.05 -6.06 7.92
C VAL A 24 -14.58 -5.69 8.07
N ILE A 25 -13.72 -6.69 7.96
CA ILE A 25 -12.27 -6.53 7.87
C ILE A 25 -11.85 -7.18 6.55
N THR A 26 -11.13 -6.46 5.70
CA THR A 26 -10.81 -6.96 4.36
C THR A 26 -9.42 -6.57 3.88
N PRO A 27 -8.59 -7.52 3.44
CA PRO A 27 -7.37 -7.22 2.67
C PRO A 27 -7.65 -7.07 1.17
N ASN A 28 -8.92 -7.18 0.73
CA ASN A 28 -9.27 -7.18 -0.69
C ASN A 28 -9.30 -5.75 -1.25
N LYS A 29 -8.33 -5.45 -2.12
CA LYS A 29 -8.21 -4.15 -2.78
C LYS A 29 -9.32 -3.85 -3.79
N GLY A 30 -9.87 -4.86 -4.48
CA GLY A 30 -10.80 -4.64 -5.61
C GLY A 30 -12.03 -3.79 -5.23
N PRO A 31 -12.81 -4.21 -4.21
CA PRO A 31 -13.93 -3.44 -3.70
C PRO A 31 -13.53 -2.04 -3.20
N LEU A 32 -12.37 -1.93 -2.54
CA LEU A 32 -11.88 -0.67 -2.01
C LEU A 32 -11.47 0.30 -3.13
N VAL A 33 -10.85 -0.18 -4.20
CA VAL A 33 -10.50 0.66 -5.37
C VAL A 33 -11.75 1.18 -6.08
N LEU A 34 -12.79 0.36 -6.20
CA LEU A 34 -13.98 0.68 -7.00
C LEU A 34 -15.07 1.44 -6.24
N ALA A 35 -15.22 1.17 -4.94
CA ALA A 35 -16.40 1.57 -4.18
C ALA A 35 -16.05 2.16 -2.80
N PHE A 36 -14.83 2.66 -2.58
CA PHE A 36 -14.36 3.11 -1.26
C PHE A 36 -15.38 3.96 -0.48
N ARG A 37 -15.80 5.09 -1.06
CA ARG A 37 -16.70 6.05 -0.41
C ARG A 37 -18.09 5.45 -0.15
N GLU A 38 -18.61 4.68 -1.10
CA GLU A 38 -19.89 3.99 -0.96
C GLU A 38 -19.85 3.01 0.22
N LEU A 39 -18.81 2.17 0.29
CA LEU A 39 -18.67 1.18 1.35
C LEU A 39 -18.46 1.83 2.73
N MET A 40 -17.67 2.90 2.81
CA MET A 40 -17.50 3.67 4.05
C MET A 40 -18.81 4.31 4.52
N ASN A 41 -19.55 4.95 3.61
CA ASN A 41 -20.87 5.54 3.92
C ASN A 41 -21.88 4.46 4.35
N LEU A 42 -21.84 3.28 3.73
CA LEU A 42 -22.70 2.17 4.08
C LEU A 42 -22.39 1.64 5.48
N ALA A 43 -21.10 1.53 5.83
CA ALA A 43 -20.67 1.13 7.17
C ALA A 43 -21.16 2.12 8.24
N GLU A 44 -20.98 3.42 7.99
CA GLU A 44 -21.42 4.50 8.88
C GLU A 44 -22.94 4.49 9.10
N ARG A 45 -23.74 4.42 8.02
CA ARG A 45 -25.21 4.38 8.10
C ARG A 45 -25.76 3.18 8.87
N ASN A 46 -25.03 2.07 8.88
CA ASN A 46 -25.43 0.84 9.58
C ASN A 46 -24.69 0.65 10.91
N GLU A 47 -24.04 1.71 11.41
CA GLU A 47 -23.33 1.71 12.70
C GLU A 47 -22.33 0.56 12.86
N CYS A 48 -21.68 0.18 11.76
CA CYS A 48 -20.67 -0.86 11.72
C CYS A 48 -19.35 -0.33 11.16
N ALA A 49 -18.33 -1.17 11.16
CA ALA A 49 -16.97 -0.77 10.83
C ALA A 49 -16.52 -1.48 9.56
N LEU A 50 -15.81 -0.76 8.70
CA LEU A 50 -15.06 -1.32 7.59
C LEU A 50 -13.58 -1.01 7.83
N LEU A 51 -12.78 -2.03 8.13
CA LEU A 51 -11.33 -1.92 8.30
C LEU A 51 -10.60 -2.70 7.20
N TYR A 52 -9.41 -2.23 6.85
CA TYR A 52 -8.71 -2.67 5.65
C TYR A 52 -7.19 -2.50 5.75
N GLU A 53 -6.62 -2.69 6.95
CA GLU A 53 -5.18 -2.50 7.17
C GLU A 53 -4.36 -3.39 6.23
N GLY A 54 -4.77 -4.66 6.08
CA GLY A 54 -4.09 -5.61 5.21
C GLY A 54 -4.26 -5.38 3.71
N ALA A 55 -5.04 -4.37 3.28
CA ALA A 55 -5.25 -4.10 1.86
C ALA A 55 -4.06 -3.37 1.22
N VAL A 56 -3.34 -2.55 1.98
CA VAL A 56 -2.19 -1.79 1.50
C VAL A 56 -0.99 -2.03 2.38
N ALA A 57 0.15 -2.35 1.75
CA ALA A 57 1.44 -2.48 2.42
C ALA A 57 1.53 -3.54 3.54
N GLY A 58 0.72 -4.59 3.46
CA GLY A 58 0.91 -5.83 4.23
C GLY A 58 0.74 -5.62 5.73
N ALA A 59 1.83 -5.71 6.48
CA ALA A 59 1.83 -5.51 7.94
C ALA A 59 2.10 -4.06 8.37
N ILE A 60 2.40 -3.15 7.45
CA ILE A 60 2.69 -1.75 7.78
C ILE A 60 1.41 -1.07 8.27
N PRO A 61 1.34 -0.59 9.53
CA PRO A 61 0.11 -0.08 10.15
C PRO A 61 -0.18 1.37 9.74
N VAL A 62 -0.38 1.62 8.45
CA VAL A 62 -0.53 2.99 7.94
C VAL A 62 -1.90 3.59 8.30
N PHE A 63 -2.97 2.82 8.19
CA PHE A 63 -4.31 3.35 8.42
C PHE A 63 -4.59 3.52 9.91
N SER A 64 -4.18 2.57 10.75
CA SER A 64 -4.24 2.70 12.21
C SER A 64 -3.35 3.83 12.73
N LEU A 65 -2.12 3.99 12.22
CA LEU A 65 -1.27 5.13 12.61
C LEU A 65 -2.00 6.46 12.37
N VAL A 66 -2.54 6.65 11.17
CA VAL A 66 -3.22 7.92 10.85
C VAL A 66 -4.47 8.10 11.71
N ARG A 67 -5.27 7.04 11.84
CA ARG A 67 -6.54 7.04 12.58
C ARG A 67 -6.38 7.24 14.09
N GLU A 68 -5.29 6.76 14.69
CA GLU A 68 -5.15 6.70 16.14
C GLU A 68 -4.05 7.60 16.69
N CYS A 69 -3.02 7.89 15.91
CA CYS A 69 -1.85 8.64 16.37
C CYS A 69 -1.67 10.01 15.69
N LEU A 70 -2.23 10.22 14.50
CA LEU A 70 -2.04 11.45 13.71
C LEU A 70 -3.34 12.26 13.53
N GLN A 71 -4.26 12.18 14.49
CA GLN A 71 -5.55 12.89 14.42
C GLN A 71 -5.42 14.43 14.51
N GLY A 72 -4.28 14.93 15.02
CA GLY A 72 -3.96 16.35 15.04
C GLY A 72 -3.24 16.86 13.79
N ASP A 73 -2.81 15.95 12.91
CA ASP A 73 -2.00 16.26 11.73
C ASP A 73 -2.84 16.24 10.46
N LYS A 74 -2.48 17.12 9.52
CA LYS A 74 -2.94 17.06 8.14
C LYS A 74 -1.84 16.49 7.26
N ILE A 75 -2.12 15.36 6.62
CA ILE A 75 -1.23 14.81 5.58
C ILE A 75 -1.23 15.77 4.39
N VAL A 76 -0.05 16.29 4.03
CA VAL A 76 0.15 17.17 2.89
C VAL A 76 0.61 16.42 1.65
N ARG A 77 1.43 15.38 1.85
CA ARG A 77 1.97 14.55 0.78
C ARG A 77 2.25 13.14 1.27
N LEU A 78 2.13 12.17 0.37
CA LEU A 78 2.49 10.78 0.64
C LEU A 78 3.32 10.24 -0.52
N SER A 79 4.40 9.54 -0.21
CA SER A 79 5.20 8.80 -1.18
C SER A 79 5.38 7.36 -0.69
N GLY A 80 5.41 6.37 -1.60
CA GLY A 80 5.53 4.97 -1.18
C GLY A 80 6.16 4.03 -2.19
N ILE A 81 6.97 3.11 -1.70
CA ILE A 81 7.29 1.85 -2.39
C ILE A 81 6.19 0.87 -2.01
N LEU A 82 5.24 0.66 -2.93
CA LEU A 82 3.99 -0.05 -2.64
C LEU A 82 3.97 -1.49 -3.20
N ASN A 83 4.99 -1.90 -3.95
CA ASN A 83 5.05 -3.21 -4.60
C ASN A 83 6.42 -3.88 -4.39
N GLY A 84 6.42 -5.01 -3.66
CA GLY A 84 7.64 -5.74 -3.31
C GLY A 84 8.31 -6.41 -4.51
N THR A 85 7.56 -6.86 -5.51
CA THR A 85 8.11 -7.49 -6.73
C THR A 85 8.98 -6.53 -7.52
N THR A 86 8.46 -5.33 -7.81
CA THR A 86 9.21 -4.28 -8.51
C THR A 86 10.37 -3.75 -7.67
N ASN A 87 10.21 -3.60 -6.35
CA ASN A 87 11.31 -3.20 -5.48
C ASN A 87 12.43 -4.25 -5.45
N TYR A 88 12.06 -5.53 -5.48
CA TYR A 88 13.02 -6.63 -5.54
C TYR A 88 13.83 -6.56 -6.83
N ILE A 89 13.15 -6.51 -7.99
CA ILE A 89 13.79 -6.43 -9.31
C ILE A 89 14.76 -5.24 -9.36
N LEU A 90 14.30 -4.03 -9.02
CA LEU A 90 15.14 -2.84 -9.02
C LEU A 90 16.31 -2.93 -8.03
N SER A 91 16.12 -3.62 -6.89
CA SER A 91 17.20 -3.86 -5.92
C SER A 91 18.25 -4.82 -6.47
N ARG A 92 17.84 -5.90 -7.17
CA ARG A 92 18.77 -6.84 -7.81
C ARG A 92 19.58 -6.15 -8.91
N MET A 93 18.92 -5.37 -9.76
CA MET A 93 19.60 -4.56 -10.77
C MET A 93 20.61 -3.59 -10.14
N PHE A 94 20.28 -2.97 -9.00
CA PHE A 94 21.15 -2.01 -8.32
C PHE A 94 22.40 -2.65 -7.67
N PHE A 95 22.23 -3.77 -6.96
CA PHE A 95 23.33 -4.39 -6.23
C PHE A 95 24.22 -5.25 -7.11
N GLU A 96 23.61 -6.04 -7.99
CA GLU A 96 24.34 -6.99 -8.85
C GLU A 96 24.72 -6.41 -10.21
N GLU A 97 24.23 -5.21 -10.52
CA GLU A 97 24.47 -4.54 -11.80
C GLU A 97 24.08 -5.45 -12.98
N ILE A 98 22.90 -6.07 -12.89
CA ILE A 98 22.34 -6.96 -13.92
C ILE A 98 21.19 -6.28 -14.68
N SER A 99 20.84 -6.84 -15.85
CA SER A 99 19.72 -6.36 -16.65
C SER A 99 18.36 -6.66 -16.00
N PHE A 100 17.34 -5.95 -16.47
CA PHE A 100 15.95 -6.14 -16.05
C PHE A 100 15.48 -7.58 -16.28
N GLU A 101 15.83 -8.19 -17.42
CA GLU A 101 15.41 -9.53 -17.81
C GLU A 101 15.99 -10.59 -16.86
N ILE A 102 17.26 -10.46 -16.48
CA ILE A 102 17.91 -11.37 -15.52
C ILE A 102 17.25 -11.23 -14.15
N ALA A 103 17.08 -9.99 -13.66
CA ALA A 103 16.46 -9.73 -12.36
C ALA A 103 15.00 -10.22 -12.29
N LEU A 104 14.23 -10.05 -13.38
CA LEU A 104 12.86 -10.57 -13.48
C LEU A 104 12.86 -12.11 -13.46
N LYS A 105 13.75 -12.75 -14.20
CA LYS A 105 13.87 -14.22 -14.21
C LYS A 105 14.21 -14.76 -12.82
N GLU A 106 15.17 -14.14 -12.10
CA GLU A 106 15.47 -14.50 -10.71
C GLU A 106 14.26 -14.34 -9.79
N ALA A 107 13.48 -13.27 -9.96
CA ALA A 107 12.26 -13.04 -9.20
C ALA A 107 11.21 -14.14 -9.45
N GLN A 108 11.08 -14.61 -10.70
CA GLN A 108 10.17 -15.70 -11.05
C GLN A 108 10.64 -17.05 -10.48
N GLU A 109 11.93 -17.36 -10.55
CA GLU A 109 12.52 -18.59 -9.99
C GLU A 109 12.34 -18.67 -8.47
N LYS A 110 12.37 -17.51 -7.79
CA LYS A 110 12.14 -17.40 -6.35
C LYS A 110 10.65 -17.33 -5.96
N GLY A 111 9.74 -17.36 -6.93
CA GLY A 111 8.30 -17.21 -6.69
C GLY A 111 7.88 -15.83 -6.18
N ILE A 112 8.73 -14.81 -6.35
CA ILE A 112 8.43 -13.40 -6.03
C ILE A 112 7.56 -12.79 -7.13
N ALA A 113 7.83 -13.13 -8.39
CA ALA A 113 7.05 -12.71 -9.55
C ALA A 113 6.29 -13.90 -10.16
N GLU A 114 5.06 -13.66 -10.61
CA GLU A 114 4.29 -14.65 -11.36
C GLU A 114 4.82 -14.79 -12.81
N ARG A 115 4.34 -15.82 -13.52
CA ARG A 115 4.68 -16.04 -14.93
C ARG A 115 4.27 -14.86 -15.81
N ASP A 116 3.10 -14.28 -15.53
CA ASP A 116 2.70 -12.98 -16.06
C ASP A 116 2.84 -11.91 -14.95
N PRO A 117 3.97 -11.18 -14.92
CA PRO A 117 4.24 -10.20 -13.88
C PRO A 117 3.63 -8.82 -14.18
N SER A 118 2.83 -8.67 -15.24
CA SER A 118 2.40 -7.36 -15.77
C SER A 118 1.69 -6.51 -14.72
N TYR A 119 0.86 -7.13 -13.88
CA TYR A 119 0.18 -6.43 -12.79
C TYR A 119 1.13 -5.72 -11.81
N ASP A 120 2.33 -6.27 -11.62
CA ASP A 120 3.39 -5.67 -10.79
C ASP A 120 4.27 -4.71 -11.59
N ILE A 121 4.89 -5.18 -12.68
CA ILE A 121 5.94 -4.42 -13.38
C ILE A 121 5.42 -3.26 -14.22
N ASP A 122 4.12 -3.27 -14.55
CA ASP A 122 3.45 -2.11 -15.17
C ASP A 122 2.87 -1.14 -14.12
N GLY A 123 3.06 -1.42 -12.82
CA GLY A 123 2.70 -0.50 -11.73
C GLY A 123 1.23 -0.52 -11.32
N ILE A 124 0.42 -1.45 -11.83
CA ILE A 124 -1.03 -1.50 -11.60
C ILE A 124 -1.33 -1.81 -10.12
N ASP A 125 -0.64 -2.77 -9.51
CA ASP A 125 -0.81 -3.09 -8.07
C ASP A 125 -0.48 -1.88 -7.18
N ALA A 126 0.62 -1.19 -7.49
CA ALA A 126 1.03 0.02 -6.78
C ALA A 126 0.01 1.15 -6.95
N ALA A 127 -0.56 1.31 -8.15
CA ALA A 127 -1.60 2.31 -8.41
C ALA A 127 -2.90 2.02 -7.66
N CYS A 128 -3.32 0.76 -7.58
CA CYS A 128 -4.47 0.35 -6.78
C CYS A 128 -4.28 0.69 -5.29
N LYS A 129 -3.09 0.40 -4.75
CA LYS A 129 -2.72 0.74 -3.37
C LYS A 129 -2.69 2.26 -3.16
N LEU A 130 -2.19 3.02 -4.14
CA LEU A 130 -2.15 4.47 -4.09
C LEU A 130 -3.55 5.10 -4.06
N VAL A 131 -4.49 4.57 -4.85
CA VAL A 131 -5.91 5.01 -4.84
C VAL A 131 -6.53 4.79 -3.46
N ILE A 132 -6.33 3.61 -2.86
CA ILE A 132 -6.86 3.33 -1.52
C ILE A 132 -6.25 4.30 -0.49
N LEU A 133 -4.94 4.54 -0.52
CA LEU A 133 -4.28 5.50 0.38
C LEU A 133 -4.82 6.92 0.20
N ALA A 134 -4.99 7.37 -1.05
CA ALA A 134 -5.52 8.69 -1.36
C ALA A 134 -6.94 8.89 -0.82
N ASN A 135 -7.81 7.90 -1.01
CA ASN A 135 -9.20 7.99 -0.58
C ASN A 135 -9.34 7.86 0.94
N ALA A 136 -8.58 6.95 1.55
CA ALA A 136 -8.65 6.68 2.98
C ALA A 136 -8.00 7.77 3.85
N LEU A 137 -6.81 8.23 3.46
CA LEU A 137 -5.98 9.08 4.32
C LEU A 137 -6.12 10.57 4.02
N MET A 138 -6.48 10.92 2.79
CA MET A 138 -6.56 12.30 2.33
C MET A 138 -7.97 12.67 1.82
N GLY A 139 -8.94 11.77 1.99
CA GLY A 139 -10.34 12.01 1.58
C GLY A 139 -10.51 12.28 0.09
N ARG A 140 -9.59 11.81 -0.76
CA ARG A 140 -9.74 11.97 -2.21
C ARG A 140 -10.88 11.11 -2.71
N GLU A 141 -11.44 11.48 -3.86
CA GLU A 141 -12.40 10.66 -4.61
C GLU A 141 -11.72 10.06 -5.85
N ALA A 142 -10.48 9.59 -5.65
CA ALA A 142 -9.64 9.12 -6.73
C ALA A 142 -10.10 7.76 -7.26
N ARG A 143 -9.94 7.59 -8.57
CA ARG A 143 -10.13 6.35 -9.31
C ARG A 143 -8.81 5.94 -9.95
N LEU A 144 -8.72 4.69 -10.37
CA LEU A 144 -7.50 4.17 -10.99
C LEU A 144 -7.11 4.95 -12.27
N ASN A 145 -8.10 5.41 -13.04
CA ASN A 145 -7.87 6.20 -14.25
C ASN A 145 -7.34 7.62 -13.97
N ASP A 146 -7.41 8.09 -12.72
CA ASP A 146 -6.83 9.37 -12.31
C ASP A 146 -5.33 9.26 -11.99
N VAL A 147 -4.79 8.04 -11.94
CA VAL A 147 -3.39 7.78 -11.65
C VAL A 147 -2.58 7.77 -12.94
N ARG A 148 -1.53 8.60 -13.01
CA ARG A 148 -0.50 8.46 -14.05
C ARG A 148 0.39 7.27 -13.71
N ILE A 149 0.45 6.27 -14.60
CA ILE A 149 1.20 5.03 -14.34
C ILE A 149 2.32 4.86 -15.37
N VAL A 150 3.55 4.69 -14.87
CA VAL A 150 4.72 4.26 -15.63
C VAL A 150 5.35 3.09 -14.88
N GLY A 151 5.47 1.94 -15.55
CA GLY A 151 6.09 0.74 -15.00
C GLY A 151 7.62 0.77 -14.99
N ILE A 152 8.24 -0.37 -14.71
CA ILE A 152 9.70 -0.52 -14.61
C ILE A 152 10.34 -1.18 -15.84
N ARG A 153 9.56 -1.62 -16.84
CA ARG A 153 10.07 -2.34 -18.03
C ARG A 153 11.15 -1.59 -18.80
N GLY A 154 11.07 -0.26 -18.84
CA GLY A 154 12.01 0.58 -19.58
C GLY A 154 13.28 0.93 -18.81
N ILE A 155 13.47 0.42 -17.58
CA ILE A 155 14.66 0.71 -16.78
C ILE A 155 15.81 -0.18 -17.25
N THR A 156 16.92 0.45 -17.67
CA THR A 156 18.11 -0.27 -18.15
C THR A 156 19.17 -0.39 -17.06
N GLN A 157 20.11 -1.31 -17.28
CA GLN A 157 21.27 -1.48 -16.40
C GLN A 157 22.12 -0.20 -16.37
N GLU A 158 22.30 0.47 -17.50
CA GLU A 158 23.07 1.72 -17.60
C GLU A 158 22.42 2.85 -16.80
N ALA A 159 21.09 2.96 -16.82
CA ALA A 159 20.36 3.93 -16.03
C ALA A 159 20.58 3.70 -14.52
N ILE A 160 20.55 2.43 -14.09
CA ILE A 160 20.84 2.05 -12.71
C ILE A 160 22.29 2.36 -12.32
N SER A 161 23.26 2.00 -13.16
CA SER A 161 24.69 2.29 -12.90
C SER A 161 24.96 3.78 -12.84
N LEU A 162 24.31 4.59 -13.68
CA LEU A 162 24.41 6.04 -13.64
C LEU A 162 23.83 6.62 -12.35
N ALA A 163 22.63 6.18 -11.95
CA ALA A 163 21.99 6.59 -10.71
C ALA A 163 22.87 6.24 -9.48
N LYS A 164 23.40 5.02 -9.46
CA LYS A 164 24.27 4.52 -8.38
C LYS A 164 25.51 5.38 -8.21
N ARG A 165 26.20 5.73 -9.30
CA ARG A 165 27.37 6.64 -9.28
C ARG A 165 27.03 8.04 -8.76
N ALA A 166 25.78 8.47 -8.90
CA ALA A 166 25.29 9.75 -8.39
C ALA A 166 24.76 9.68 -6.94
N ASN A 167 24.89 8.55 -6.24
CA ASN A 167 24.31 8.29 -4.91
C ASN A 167 22.77 8.25 -4.87
N TYR A 168 22.16 7.78 -5.95
CA TYR A 168 20.72 7.52 -6.05
C TYR A 168 20.42 6.06 -6.39
N ALA A 169 19.26 5.58 -5.95
CA ALA A 169 18.63 4.36 -6.46
C ALA A 169 17.41 4.72 -7.30
N ILE A 170 17.10 3.90 -8.31
CA ILE A 170 15.81 3.99 -9.01
C ILE A 170 14.81 3.12 -8.25
N LYS A 171 13.66 3.71 -7.88
CA LYS A 171 12.57 3.02 -7.17
C LYS A 171 11.23 3.31 -7.85
N LEU A 172 10.32 2.33 -7.89
CA LEU A 172 8.95 2.57 -8.31
C LEU A 172 8.18 3.25 -7.17
N ILE A 173 7.91 4.54 -7.30
CA ILE A 173 7.30 5.35 -6.24
C ILE A 173 5.87 5.74 -6.62
N GLY A 174 4.92 5.37 -5.77
CA GLY A 174 3.59 5.98 -5.75
C GLY A 174 3.65 7.31 -5.01
N THR A 175 3.12 8.39 -5.57
CA THR A 175 3.10 9.73 -4.98
C THR A 175 1.67 10.29 -4.98
N ILE A 176 1.25 10.83 -3.84
CA ILE A 176 0.04 11.63 -3.67
C ILE A 176 0.48 13.04 -3.28
N ASP A 177 0.35 13.97 -4.21
CA ASP A 177 0.62 15.40 -4.02
C ASP A 177 -0.44 16.19 -4.80
N ARG A 178 -0.09 17.10 -5.72
CA ARG A 178 -1.10 17.77 -6.58
C ARG A 178 -1.88 16.81 -7.46
N GLY A 179 -1.29 15.66 -7.80
CA GLY A 179 -1.92 14.57 -8.54
C GLY A 179 -1.56 13.21 -7.93
N LEU A 180 -1.94 12.14 -8.65
CA LEU A 180 -1.60 10.76 -8.31
C LEU A 180 -0.70 10.19 -9.39
N GLU A 181 0.46 9.67 -9.00
CA GLU A 181 1.45 9.11 -9.94
C GLU A 181 2.11 7.86 -9.36
N VAL A 182 2.31 6.85 -10.19
CA VAL A 182 3.21 5.71 -9.94
C VAL A 182 4.24 5.71 -11.06
N ALA A 183 5.51 5.96 -10.73
CA ALA A 183 6.58 6.00 -11.72
C ALA A 183 7.94 5.66 -11.11
N PRO A 184 8.92 5.19 -11.91
CA PRO A 184 10.31 5.11 -11.47
C PRO A 184 10.84 6.50 -11.13
N LYS A 185 11.44 6.66 -9.94
CA LYS A 185 12.05 7.91 -9.47
C LYS A 185 13.45 7.66 -8.92
N LEU A 186 14.32 8.66 -9.06
CA LEU A 186 15.60 8.71 -8.36
C LEU A 186 15.34 9.03 -6.89
N VAL A 187 15.84 8.18 -6.01
CA VAL A 187 15.73 8.33 -4.55
C VAL A 187 17.14 8.34 -3.97
N PRO A 188 17.52 9.34 -3.16
CA PRO A 188 18.82 9.32 -2.48
C PRO A 188 18.98 8.03 -1.67
N ILE A 189 20.14 7.39 -1.76
CA ILE A 189 20.38 6.10 -1.09
C ILE A 189 20.24 6.16 0.45
N ASN A 190 20.42 7.34 1.03
CA ASN A 190 20.28 7.60 2.46
C ASN A 190 18.87 8.08 2.86
N HIS A 191 17.95 8.25 1.91
CA HIS A 191 16.59 8.63 2.22
C HIS A 191 15.85 7.45 2.88
N PRO A 192 15.08 7.64 3.97
CA PRO A 192 14.42 6.53 4.69
C PRO A 192 13.50 5.64 3.83
N ILE A 193 12.88 6.21 2.80
CA ILE A 193 12.05 5.47 1.85
C ILE A 193 12.85 4.50 0.94
N CYS A 194 14.18 4.66 0.83
CA CYS A 194 15.04 3.89 -0.07
C CYS A 194 15.32 2.49 0.48
N VAL A 195 14.28 1.68 0.63
CA VAL A 195 14.37 0.30 1.14
C VAL A 195 14.54 -0.70 0.00
N HIS A 196 15.07 -1.89 0.30
CA HIS A 196 15.47 -2.87 -0.70
C HIS A 196 14.77 -4.23 -0.54
N GLY A 197 14.94 -5.08 -1.55
CA GLY A 197 14.32 -6.40 -1.59
C GLY A 197 12.81 -6.30 -1.76
N THR A 198 12.07 -7.13 -1.03
CA THR A 198 10.59 -7.18 -1.09
C THR A 198 9.92 -6.26 -0.08
N LEU A 199 10.67 -5.39 0.59
CA LEU A 199 10.14 -4.43 1.55
C LEU A 199 9.30 -3.36 0.84
N ASN A 200 8.27 -2.92 1.54
CA ASN A 200 7.52 -1.72 1.23
C ASN A 200 7.94 -0.59 2.17
N ALA A 201 7.70 0.64 1.74
CA ALA A 201 7.86 1.82 2.56
C ALA A 201 6.75 2.84 2.25
N ILE A 202 6.27 3.52 3.29
CA ILE A 202 5.34 4.65 3.18
C ILE A 202 5.98 5.83 3.91
N HIS A 203 6.19 6.91 3.18
CA HIS A 203 6.68 8.19 3.69
C HIS A 203 5.52 9.19 3.66
N ILE A 204 5.18 9.70 4.82
CA ILE A 204 4.08 10.63 5.05
C ILE A 204 4.70 11.97 5.43
N GLU A 205 4.30 13.01 4.72
CA GLU A 205 4.59 14.40 5.06
C GLU A 205 3.31 15.02 5.65
N THR A 206 3.42 15.59 6.85
CA THR A 206 2.34 16.29 7.55
C THR A 206 2.72 17.74 7.82
N ASP A 207 1.72 18.55 8.18
CA ASP A 207 1.89 19.96 8.55
C ASP A 207 2.59 20.17 9.91
N LEU A 208 2.41 19.26 10.88
CA LEU A 208 2.95 19.41 12.25
C LEU A 208 4.09 18.43 12.55
N ALA A 209 3.85 17.12 12.43
CA ALA A 209 4.83 16.07 12.69
C ALA A 209 5.93 15.96 11.62
N ARG A 210 5.82 16.74 10.53
CA ARG A 210 6.75 16.75 9.40
C ARG A 210 6.80 15.40 8.69
N GLU A 211 7.88 14.63 8.84
CA GLU A 211 8.14 13.45 8.03
C GLU A 211 8.11 12.19 8.88
N ILE A 212 7.26 11.23 8.49
CA ILE A 212 7.16 9.92 9.13
C ILE A 212 7.34 8.85 8.05
N THR A 213 8.31 7.94 8.25
CA THR A 213 8.52 6.80 7.35
C THR A 213 8.24 5.49 8.06
N LEU A 214 7.35 4.69 7.47
CA LEU A 214 7.07 3.33 7.90
C LEU A 214 7.68 2.35 6.90
N VAL A 215 8.35 1.32 7.39
CA VAL A 215 9.01 0.28 6.59
C VAL A 215 8.62 -1.09 7.11
N GLY A 216 8.36 -2.03 6.20
CA GLY A 216 8.03 -3.40 6.56
C GLY A 216 7.68 -4.26 5.35
N TYR A 217 7.26 -5.49 5.62
CA TYR A 217 6.83 -6.42 4.59
C TYR A 217 5.45 -6.06 4.05
N GLY A 218 5.39 -5.84 2.73
CA GLY A 218 4.22 -5.33 2.03
C GLY A 218 3.20 -6.37 1.53
N ALA A 219 3.50 -7.65 1.71
CA ALA A 219 2.72 -8.79 1.25
C ALA A 219 3.15 -10.06 2.01
N GLY A 220 2.44 -11.17 1.81
CA GLY A 220 2.77 -12.46 2.41
C GLY A 220 1.95 -12.78 3.66
N LYS A 221 2.48 -13.67 4.50
CA LYS A 221 1.84 -14.10 5.77
C LYS A 221 1.69 -12.94 6.76
N GLU A 222 2.50 -11.91 6.59
CA GLU A 222 2.53 -10.68 7.36
C GLU A 222 1.18 -9.94 7.31
N THR A 223 0.41 -10.12 6.22
CA THR A 223 -0.97 -9.59 6.10
C THR A 223 -1.91 -10.11 7.21
N ILE A 224 -1.65 -11.30 7.76
CA ILE A 224 -2.42 -11.86 8.88
C ILE A 224 -2.29 -10.95 10.11
N SER A 225 -1.12 -10.35 10.34
CA SER A 225 -0.90 -9.41 11.45
C SER A 225 -1.84 -8.22 11.36
N ALA A 226 -1.96 -7.61 10.17
CA ALA A 226 -2.86 -6.49 9.93
C ALA A 226 -4.33 -6.86 10.16
N ILE A 227 -4.77 -8.02 9.66
CA ILE A 227 -6.14 -8.52 9.86
C ILE A 227 -6.43 -8.75 11.36
N LEU A 228 -5.49 -9.34 12.10
CA LEU A 228 -5.64 -9.56 13.54
C LEU A 228 -5.71 -8.24 14.32
N ASN A 229 -4.92 -7.23 13.95
CA ASN A 229 -4.98 -5.90 14.57
C ASN A 229 -6.33 -5.20 14.31
N ASP A 230 -6.85 -5.29 13.08
CA ASP A 230 -8.19 -4.80 12.77
C ASP A 230 -9.27 -5.52 13.57
N LEU A 231 -9.14 -6.84 13.76
CA LEU A 231 -10.08 -7.63 14.57
C LEU A 231 -10.06 -7.19 16.03
N ILE A 232 -8.87 -7.03 16.62
CA ILE A 232 -8.71 -6.53 17.98
C ILE A 232 -9.30 -5.11 18.11
N THR A 233 -9.12 -4.27 17.10
CA THR A 233 -9.67 -2.91 17.05
C THR A 233 -11.21 -2.93 17.11
N VAL A 234 -11.85 -3.78 16.30
CA VAL A 234 -13.32 -3.96 16.33
C VAL A 234 -13.79 -4.47 17.71
N LEU A 235 -13.11 -5.47 18.26
CA LEU A 235 -13.46 -6.06 19.55
C LEU A 235 -13.30 -5.07 20.71
N ARG A 236 -12.25 -4.24 20.70
CA ARG A 236 -12.05 -3.17 21.70
C ARG A 236 -13.16 -2.13 21.65
N LYS A 237 -13.56 -1.68 20.45
CA LYS A 237 -14.66 -0.72 20.31
C LYS A 237 -16.00 -1.27 20.82
N ARG A 238 -16.28 -2.55 20.62
CA ARG A 238 -17.44 -3.24 21.24
C ARG A 238 -17.30 -3.37 22.76
N GLY A 239 -16.08 -3.67 23.21
CA GLY A 239 -15.69 -3.87 24.60
C GLY A 239 -15.55 -2.59 25.43
N MET A 240 -15.54 -1.40 24.84
CA MET A 240 -15.59 -0.12 25.58
C MET A 240 -16.93 0.12 26.31
N SER A 241 -17.90 -0.79 26.16
CA SER A 241 -19.03 -0.90 27.09
C SER A 241 -18.72 -1.70 28.37
N LYS A 242 -17.63 -2.49 28.44
CA LYS A 242 -17.37 -3.45 29.55
C LYS A 242 -15.92 -3.79 29.95
N PHE A 243 -14.85 -3.30 29.33
CA PHE A 243 -13.47 -3.71 29.69
C PHE A 243 -12.53 -2.55 30.04
N SER A 244 -12.04 -2.60 31.27
CA SER A 244 -10.90 -1.86 31.79
C SER A 244 -9.60 -2.26 31.08
N SER A 245 -8.73 -1.28 30.90
CA SER A 245 -7.47 -1.34 30.15
C SER A 245 -6.59 -2.54 30.52
N PRO A 246 -5.97 -3.24 29.55
CA PRO A 246 -4.99 -4.27 29.88
C PRO A 246 -3.74 -3.63 30.48
N LYS A 247 -3.26 -4.19 31.59
CA LYS A 247 -1.93 -3.91 32.13
C LYS A 247 -0.89 -4.44 31.14
N ILE A 248 -0.05 -3.55 30.65
CA ILE A 248 1.15 -3.90 29.89
C ILE A 248 2.10 -4.62 30.89
N VAL A 249 2.53 -5.84 30.54
CA VAL A 249 3.61 -6.56 31.22
C VAL A 249 4.92 -6.22 30.54
#